data_AF-A0AAE1BYG6-F1
#
_entry.id   AF-A0AAE1BYG6-F1
#
_cell.length_a   1.000
_cell.length_b   1.000
_cell.length_c   1.000
_cell.angle_alpha   90.00
_cell.angle_beta   90.00
_cell.angle_gamma   90.00
#
_symmetry.space_group_name_H-M   'P 1'
#
loop_
_entity.id
_entity.type
_entity.pdbx_description
1 polymer ?
#
loop_
_entity_poly.entity_id
_entity_poly.type
_entity_poly.pdbx_seq_one_letter_code
_entity_poly.pdbx_strand_id
1 'polypeptide(L)'
;MEMVRTDERLASLLTERYGLRVTLNDIKKCDQDLTQKIYIHFLKDIGASLEQINTLPFEVTESVQQYPDMYRKALRTMNLAKLIKYFLYNIFGDDSFMPADLYDPKPKKTKHFFWLLLEFISQPSEQLNEIEDQ
;
A
#
# COMPACT_ATOMS: atom_id res chain seq x y z
N MET A 1 -13.72 17.90 13.07
CA MET A 1 -14.56 16.80 13.59
C MET A 1 -13.70 15.54 13.48
N GLU A 2 -13.24 14.97 14.60
CA GLU A 2 -12.41 13.76 14.55
C GLU A 2 -13.20 12.61 13.93
N MET A 3 -12.63 11.99 12.89
CA MET A 3 -13.23 10.83 12.26
C MET A 3 -13.07 9.62 13.19
N VAL A 4 -14.17 9.00 13.60
CA VAL A 4 -14.14 7.79 14.42
C VAL A 4 -13.55 6.64 13.61
N ARG A 5 -12.36 6.16 14.02
CA ARG A 5 -11.65 5.06 13.35
C ARG A 5 -12.15 3.69 13.84
N THR A 6 -13.17 3.13 13.17
CA THR A 6 -13.69 1.77 13.43
C THR A 6 -13.36 0.79 12.30
N ASP A 7 -13.32 -0.51 12.62
CA ASP A 7 -13.03 -1.55 11.63
C ASP A 7 -14.15 -1.67 10.57
N GLU A 8 -15.40 -1.47 10.98
CA GLU A 8 -16.56 -1.44 10.08
C GLU A 8 -16.46 -0.29 9.08
N ARG A 9 -16.08 0.90 9.56
CA ARG A 9 -15.92 2.07 8.70
C ARG A 9 -14.76 1.88 7.73
N LEU A 10 -13.66 1.32 8.21
CA LEU A 10 -12.50 1.01 7.37
C LEU A 10 -12.88 0.03 6.24
N ALA A 11 -13.60 -1.04 6.56
CA ALA A 11 -14.07 -2.01 5.55
C ALA A 11 -14.96 -1.34 4.50
N SER A 12 -15.91 -0.49 4.93
CA SER A 12 -16.79 0.23 4.01
C SER A 12 -16.03 1.19 3.10
N LEU A 13 -15.12 2.00 3.65
CA LEU A 13 -14.34 2.97 2.87
C LEU A 13 -13.44 2.29 1.83
N LEU A 14 -12.77 1.20 2.21
CA LEU A 14 -11.93 0.44 1.29
C LEU A 14 -12.77 -0.24 0.19
N THR A 15 -13.97 -0.70 0.53
CA THR A 15 -14.91 -1.29 -0.42
C THR A 15 -15.40 -0.26 -1.44
N GLU A 16 -15.85 0.90 -0.96
CA GLU A 16 -16.35 2.00 -1.78
C GLU A 16 -15.26 2.55 -2.69
N ARG A 17 -14.06 2.79 -2.14
CA ARG A 17 -12.98 3.43 -2.89
C ARG A 17 -12.39 2.53 -3.96
N TYR A 18 -12.12 1.26 -3.63
CA TYR A 18 -11.39 0.36 -4.53
C TYR A 18 -12.28 -0.63 -5.27
N GLY A 19 -13.59 -0.61 -5.06
CA GLY A 19 -14.53 -1.57 -5.65
C GLY A 19 -14.28 -3.02 -5.20
N LEU A 20 -13.63 -3.20 -4.04
CA LEU A 20 -13.28 -4.51 -3.49
C LEU A 20 -14.37 -4.97 -2.53
N ARG A 21 -14.68 -6.27 -2.48
CA ARG A 21 -15.53 -6.81 -1.41
C ARG A 21 -14.69 -7.01 -0.15
N VAL A 22 -14.56 -5.99 0.68
CA VAL A 22 -13.82 -6.06 1.96
C VAL A 22 -14.80 -6.23 3.11
N THR A 23 -14.67 -7.33 3.85
CA THR A 23 -15.52 -7.61 5.02
C THR A 23 -14.86 -7.17 6.33
N LEU A 24 -15.66 -7.06 7.39
CA LEU A 24 -15.15 -6.81 8.74
C LEU A 24 -14.12 -7.87 9.19
N ASN A 25 -14.33 -9.13 8.82
CA ASN A 25 -13.40 -10.20 9.17
C ASN A 25 -12.05 -10.02 8.45
N ASP A 26 -12.06 -9.54 7.22
CA ASP A 26 -10.85 -9.29 6.44
C ASP A 26 -10.02 -8.16 7.08
N ILE A 27 -10.69 -7.11 7.59
CA ILE A 27 -10.04 -6.03 8.35
C ILE A 27 -9.51 -6.50 9.72
N LYS A 28 -10.21 -7.43 10.39
CA LYS A 28 -9.73 -7.98 11.66
C LYS A 28 -8.50 -8.86 11.49
N LYS A 29 -8.43 -9.61 10.37
CA LYS A 29 -7.32 -10.52 10.06
C LYS A 29 -6.14 -9.83 9.38
N CYS A 30 -6.41 -8.84 8.52
CA CYS A 30 -5.42 -8.22 7.63
C CYS A 30 -4.52 -9.26 6.95
N ASP A 31 -5.09 -10.18 6.18
CA ASP A 31 -4.26 -11.17 5.50
C ASP A 31 -3.33 -10.52 4.47
N GLN A 32 -2.31 -11.27 4.08
CA GLN A 32 -1.27 -10.84 3.15
C GLN A 32 -1.85 -10.41 1.79
N ASP A 33 -2.80 -11.17 1.25
CA ASP A 33 -3.31 -10.96 -0.11
C ASP A 33 -4.12 -9.66 -0.18
N LEU A 34 -5.06 -9.48 0.75
CA LEU A 34 -5.83 -8.26 0.90
C LEU A 34 -4.91 -7.05 1.10
N THR A 35 -3.92 -7.18 1.99
CA THR A 35 -3.03 -6.08 2.35
C THR A 35 -2.25 -5.58 1.13
N GLN A 36 -1.61 -6.49 0.39
CA GLN A 36 -0.90 -6.12 -0.83
C GLN A 36 -1.86 -5.56 -1.89
N LYS A 37 -3.06 -6.14 -2.02
CA LYS A 37 -4.07 -5.66 -2.97
C LYS A 37 -4.50 -4.22 -2.68
N ILE A 38 -4.76 -3.88 -1.43
CA ILE A 38 -5.10 -2.50 -1.02
C ILE A 38 -3.98 -1.54 -1.39
N TYR A 39 -2.72 -1.85 -1.07
CA TYR A 39 -1.59 -0.99 -1.42
C TYR A 39 -1.39 -0.83 -2.93
N ILE A 40 -1.62 -1.89 -3.70
CA ILE A 40 -1.57 -1.81 -5.16
C ILE A 40 -2.66 -0.88 -5.69
N HIS A 41 -3.90 -1.00 -5.20
CA HIS A 41 -5.00 -0.11 -5.60
C HIS A 41 -4.71 1.34 -5.24
N PHE A 42 -4.20 1.59 -4.03
CA PHE A 42 -3.75 2.90 -3.62
C PHE A 42 -2.72 3.51 -4.58
N LEU A 43 -1.68 2.75 -4.94
CA LEU A 43 -0.66 3.22 -5.87
C LEU A 43 -1.22 3.54 -7.26
N LYS A 44 -2.21 2.77 -7.75
CA LYS A 44 -2.89 3.09 -9.01
C LYS A 44 -3.65 4.40 -8.93
N ASP A 45 -4.34 4.64 -7.81
CA ASP A 45 -5.14 5.85 -7.61
C ASP A 45 -4.30 7.13 -7.63
N ILE A 46 -3.05 7.06 -7.17
CA ILE A 46 -2.09 8.18 -7.20
C ILE A 46 -1.25 8.24 -8.49
N GLY A 47 -1.60 7.44 -9.52
CA GLY A 47 -0.96 7.48 -10.83
C GLY A 47 0.35 6.70 -10.97
N ALA A 48 0.72 5.85 -10.00
CA ALA A 48 1.94 5.04 -10.11
C ALA A 48 1.81 3.96 -11.19
N SER A 49 2.83 3.82 -12.04
CA SER A 49 2.88 2.77 -13.06
C SER A 49 3.16 1.40 -12.45
N LEU A 50 2.20 0.48 -12.56
CA LEU A 50 2.36 -0.90 -12.10
C LEU A 50 3.43 -1.67 -12.88
N GLU A 51 3.71 -1.27 -14.12
CA GLU A 51 4.75 -1.89 -14.94
C GLU A 51 6.12 -1.69 -14.29
N GLN A 52 6.36 -0.51 -13.70
CA GLN A 52 7.60 -0.20 -12.98
C GLN A 52 7.75 -1.07 -11.72
N ILE A 53 6.64 -1.43 -11.05
CA ILE A 53 6.65 -2.34 -9.88
C ILE A 53 7.07 -3.76 -10.27
N ASN A 54 6.71 -4.19 -11.49
CA ASN A 54 6.98 -5.53 -12.00
C ASN A 54 8.29 -5.66 -12.78
N THR A 55 9.03 -4.56 -12.97
CA THR A 55 10.27 -4.57 -13.73
C THR A 55 11.41 -5.14 -12.89
N LEU A 56 12.10 -6.16 -13.40
CA LEU A 56 13.32 -6.69 -12.79
C LEU A 56 14.45 -5.66 -12.96
N PRO A 57 15.22 -5.33 -11.91
CA PRO A 57 16.43 -4.52 -12.08
C PRO A 57 17.37 -5.24 -13.04
N PHE A 58 18.00 -4.49 -13.95
CA PHE A 58 18.76 -5.00 -15.11
C PHE A 58 20.01 -5.83 -14.76
N GLU A 59 20.34 -5.96 -13.47
CA GLU A 59 21.48 -6.71 -12.96
C GLU A 59 20.99 -7.89 -12.11
N VAL A 60 20.40 -8.89 -12.77
CA VAL A 60 20.00 -10.13 -12.10
C VAL A 60 21.00 -11.25 -12.41
N THR A 61 21.68 -11.72 -11.35
CA THR A 61 22.69 -12.77 -11.36
C THR A 61 22.17 -14.11 -11.90
N GLU A 62 23.06 -15.02 -12.28
CA GLU A 62 22.74 -16.38 -12.79
C GLU A 62 21.72 -17.14 -11.91
N SER A 63 21.71 -16.89 -10.59
CA SER A 63 20.75 -17.48 -9.64
C SER A 63 19.29 -17.09 -9.88
N VAL A 64 19.03 -15.90 -10.43
CA VAL A 64 17.68 -15.45 -10.79
C VAL A 64 17.19 -16.17 -12.05
N GLN A 65 18.09 -16.46 -12.99
CA GLN A 65 17.74 -17.23 -14.19
C GLN A 65 17.31 -18.66 -13.86
N GLN A 66 17.79 -19.22 -12.75
CA GLN A 66 17.41 -20.56 -12.29
C GLN A 66 16.00 -20.62 -11.67
N TYR A 67 15.50 -19.53 -11.07
CA TYR A 67 14.18 -19.50 -10.39
C TYR A 67 13.39 -18.20 -10.66
N PRO A 68 13.14 -17.84 -11.93
CA PRO A 68 12.66 -16.50 -12.30
C PRO A 68 11.34 -16.09 -11.63
N ASP A 69 10.42 -17.03 -11.42
CA ASP A 69 9.11 -16.72 -10.84
C ASP A 69 9.14 -16.44 -9.34
N MET A 70 10.03 -17.12 -8.60
CA MET A 70 10.23 -16.87 -7.17
C MET A 70 10.80 -15.46 -6.96
N TYR A 71 11.81 -15.09 -7.74
CA TYR A 71 12.40 -13.77 -7.69
C TYR A 71 11.44 -12.68 -8.14
N ARG A 72 10.65 -12.89 -9.20
CA ARG A 72 9.60 -11.93 -9.61
C ARG A 72 8.62 -11.64 -8.49
N LYS A 73 8.13 -12.66 -7.79
CA LYS A 73 7.18 -12.48 -6.68
C LYS A 73 7.81 -11.70 -5.53
N ALA A 74 9.01 -12.09 -5.10
CA ALA A 74 9.73 -11.41 -4.03
C ALA A 74 10.04 -9.94 -4.39
N LEU A 75 10.53 -9.69 -5.60
CA LEU A 75 10.86 -8.35 -6.09
C LEU A 75 9.64 -7.46 -6.19
N ARG A 76 8.51 -7.98 -6.69
CA ARG A 76 7.25 -7.25 -6.72
C ARG A 76 6.82 -6.78 -5.32
N THR A 77 6.88 -7.67 -4.33
CA THR A 77 6.55 -7.30 -2.95
C THR A 77 7.55 -6.30 -2.36
N MET A 78 8.84 -6.43 -2.66
CA MET A 78 9.88 -5.47 -2.23
C MET A 78 9.71 -4.09 -2.86
N ASN A 79 9.40 -4.03 -4.15
CA ASN A 79 9.12 -2.77 -4.87
C ASN A 79 7.87 -2.10 -4.30
N LEU A 80 6.81 -2.87 -4.07
CA LEU A 80 5.60 -2.39 -3.40
C LEU A 80 5.93 -1.81 -2.02
N ALA A 81 6.72 -2.52 -1.21
CA ALA A 81 7.11 -2.05 0.11
C ALA A 81 7.91 -0.74 0.05
N LYS A 82 8.84 -0.63 -0.90
CA LYS A 82 9.66 0.57 -1.08
C LYS A 82 8.80 1.79 -1.45
N LEU A 83 7.85 1.62 -2.37
CA LEU A 83 6.95 2.71 -2.79
C LEU A 83 6.02 3.16 -1.66
N ILE A 84 5.43 2.21 -0.93
CA ILE A 84 4.57 2.55 0.21
C ILE A 84 5.35 3.22 1.33
N LYS A 85 6.54 2.70 1.68
CA LYS A 85 7.42 3.33 2.67
C LYS A 85 7.81 4.75 2.25
N TYR A 86 8.20 4.93 0.99
CA TYR A 86 8.54 6.25 0.45
C TYR A 86 7.36 7.21 0.54
N PHE A 87 6.15 6.78 0.15
CA PHE A 87 4.94 7.59 0.29
C PHE A 87 4.66 7.98 1.75
N LEU A 88 4.65 7.01 2.68
CA LEU A 88 4.35 7.25 4.09
C LEU A 88 5.36 8.19 4.74
N TYR A 89 6.64 8.05 4.40
CA TYR A 89 7.69 8.93 4.90
C TYR A 89 7.53 10.37 4.37
N ASN A 90 7.31 10.55 3.06
CA ASN A 90 7.26 11.89 2.49
C ASN A 90 5.97 12.65 2.83
N ILE A 91 4.83 11.96 2.95
CA ILE A 91 3.54 12.62 3.20
C ILE A 91 3.24 12.75 4.70
N PHE A 92 3.61 11.75 5.51
CA PHE A 92 3.25 11.70 6.93
C PHE A 92 4.46 11.72 7.87
N GLY A 93 5.70 11.68 7.36
CA GLY A 93 6.89 11.52 8.19
C GLY A 93 6.98 10.14 8.87
N ASP A 94 6.17 9.15 8.45
CA ASP A 94 6.11 7.83 9.08
C ASP A 94 7.11 6.86 8.41
N ASP A 95 8.23 6.57 9.09
CA ASP A 95 9.25 5.62 8.64
C ASP A 95 9.04 4.18 9.17
N SER A 96 7.94 3.92 9.90
CA SER A 96 7.73 2.65 10.59
C SER A 96 7.33 1.49 9.66
N PHE A 97 6.97 1.79 8.41
CA PHE A 97 6.62 0.80 7.40
C PHE A 97 7.84 0.02 6.93
N MET A 98 7.72 -1.31 6.90
CA MET A 98 8.77 -2.26 6.55
C MET A 98 8.26 -3.32 5.57
N PRO A 99 9.13 -3.96 4.76
CA PRO A 99 8.70 -5.04 3.88
C PRO A 99 7.96 -6.19 4.59
N ALA A 100 8.33 -6.48 5.85
CA ALA A 100 7.65 -7.48 6.68
C ALA A 100 6.14 -7.20 6.85
N ASP A 101 5.71 -5.94 6.80
CA ASP A 101 4.29 -5.56 6.91
C ASP A 101 3.46 -6.03 5.69
N LEU A 102 4.12 -6.42 4.59
CA LEU A 102 3.48 -7.05 3.42
C LEU A 102 3.55 -8.58 3.42
N TYR A 103 4.46 -9.18 4.20
CA TYR A 103 4.61 -10.63 4.28
C TYR A 103 3.82 -11.22 5.45
N ASP A 104 3.82 -10.53 6.58
CA ASP A 104 3.15 -10.93 7.81
C ASP A 104 2.46 -9.71 8.44
N PRO A 105 1.36 -9.23 7.84
CA PRO A 105 0.72 -7.99 8.26
C PRO A 105 0.16 -8.11 9.69
N LYS A 106 0.45 -7.12 10.53
CA LYS A 106 -0.08 -7.07 11.90
C LYS A 106 -1.32 -6.18 11.94
N PRO A 107 -2.52 -6.70 12.28
CA PRO A 107 -3.78 -5.98 12.08
C PRO A 107 -3.80 -4.54 12.61
N LYS A 108 -3.31 -4.30 13.84
CA LYS A 108 -3.27 -2.95 14.41
C LYS A 108 -2.42 -1.99 13.56
N LYS A 109 -1.24 -2.43 13.14
CA LYS A 109 -0.28 -1.64 12.37
C LYS A 109 -0.75 -1.45 10.92
N THR A 110 -1.23 -2.52 10.28
CA THR A 110 -1.78 -2.48 8.93
C THR A 110 -2.97 -1.53 8.82
N LYS A 111 -3.90 -1.58 9.79
CA LYS A 111 -5.05 -0.66 9.82
C LYS A 111 -4.63 0.79 10.00
N HIS A 112 -3.60 1.07 10.81
CA HIS A 112 -3.03 2.43 10.92
C HIS A 112 -2.58 2.93 9.54
N PHE A 113 -1.83 2.14 8.79
CA PHE A 113 -1.41 2.53 7.45
C PHE A 113 -2.58 2.71 6.48
N PHE A 114 -3.58 1.82 6.49
CA PHE A 114 -4.77 2.00 5.65
C PHE A 114 -5.50 3.32 5.94
N TRP A 115 -5.58 3.72 7.21
CA TRP A 115 -6.16 5.01 7.57
C TRP A 115 -5.34 6.17 7.01
N LEU A 116 -4.01 6.12 7.04
CA LEU A 116 -3.17 7.16 6.43
C LEU A 116 -3.41 7.26 4.92
N LEU A 117 -3.54 6.13 4.21
CA LEU A 117 -3.85 6.13 2.78
C LEU A 117 -5.20 6.81 2.48
N LEU A 118 -6.23 6.44 3.26
CA LEU A 118 -7.57 7.00 3.10
C LEU A 118 -7.62 8.48 3.49
N GLU A 119 -6.84 8.88 4.48
CA GLU A 119 -6.71 10.28 4.90
C GLU A 119 -6.13 11.12 3.76
N PHE A 120 -5.05 10.66 3.12
CA PHE A 120 -4.47 11.32 1.95
C PHE A 120 -5.48 11.44 0.80
N ILE A 121 -6.15 10.35 0.43
CA ILE A 121 -7.11 10.33 -0.69
C ILE A 121 -8.34 11.21 -0.42
N SER A 122 -8.70 11.40 0.86
CA SER A 122 -9.86 12.20 1.24
C SER A 122 -9.57 13.71 1.27
N GLN A 123 -8.32 14.14 1.07
CA GLN A 123 -7.99 15.55 1.00
C GLN A 123 -8.57 16.17 -0.29
N PRO A 124 -9.22 17.35 -0.22
CA PRO A 124 -9.65 18.07 -1.41
C PRO A 124 -8.43 18.40 -2.28
N SER A 125 -8.61 18.33 -3.59
CA SER A 125 -7.55 18.56 -4.59
C SER A 125 -6.81 19.91 -4.45
N GLU A 126 -7.42 20.89 -3.78
CA GLU A 126 -6.82 22.21 -3.53
C GLU A 126 -5.62 22.17 -2.57
N GLN A 127 -5.53 21.19 -1.66
CA GLN A 127 -4.39 21.05 -0.73
C GLN A 127 -3.18 20.30 -1.34
N LEU A 128 -3.40 19.51 -2.40
CA LEU A 128 -2.32 18.81 -3.09
C LEU A 128 -1.50 19.76 -3.98
N ASN A 129 -2.12 20.82 -4.49
CA ASN A 129 -1.46 21.84 -5.31
C ASN A 129 -0.43 22.66 -4.50
N GLU A 130 -0.64 22.85 -3.19
CA GLU A 130 0.35 23.55 -2.34
C GLU A 130 1.65 22.76 -2.13
N ILE A 131 1.64 21.44 -2.39
CA ILE A 131 2.82 20.57 -2.32
C ILE A 131 3.61 20.62 -3.65
N GLU A 132 2.96 20.90 -4.79
CA GLU A 132 3.65 21.08 -6.08
C GLU A 132 4.37 22.43 -6.20
N ASP A 133 4.02 23.41 -5.35
CA ASP A 133 4.59 24.77 -5.35
C ASP A 133 5.77 24.98 -4.36
N GLN A 134 6.33 23.90 -3.78
CA GLN A 134 7.55 23.92 -2.94
C GLN A 134 8.71 23.14 -3.57
#